data_AF-A0A1Z4VR88-F1
#
_entry.id   AF-A0A1Z4VR88-F1
#
_cell.length_a   1.000
_cell.length_b   1.000
_cell.length_c   1.000
_cell.angle_alpha   90.00
_cell.angle_beta   90.00
_cell.angle_gamma   90.00
#
_symmetry.space_group_name_H-M   'P 1'
#
loop_
_entity.id
_entity.type
_entity.pdbx_description
1 polymer ?
#
loop_
_entity_poly.entity_id
_entity_poly.type
_entity_poly.pdbx_seq_one_letter_code
_entity_poly.pdbx_strand_id
1 'polypeptide(L)'
;MPIDPEDTDRDGLLQRREALRERLDAIKQDYAAGLDPDSGERAQQLENAEVLAAIARSTAEELEEVERLLQGLPAEGGPRKD
;
A
#
# COMPACT_ATOMS: atom_id res chain seq x y z
N MET A 1 1.06 4.71 8.98
CA MET A 1 0.95 6.07 9.56
C MET A 1 -0.55 6.37 9.55
N PRO A 2 -1.18 6.96 10.58
CA PRO A 2 -2.60 7.33 10.45
C PRO A 2 -2.81 8.20 9.20
N ILE A 3 -4.03 8.20 8.64
CA ILE A 3 -4.39 9.18 7.60
C ILE A 3 -4.32 10.53 8.31
N ASP A 4 -3.32 11.34 7.97
CA ASP A 4 -3.22 12.67 8.56
C ASP A 4 -4.39 13.50 8.02
N PRO A 5 -5.07 14.28 8.88
CA PRO A 5 -6.24 15.05 8.49
C PRO A 5 -5.95 16.05 7.36
N GLU A 6 -4.68 16.42 7.16
CA GLU A 6 -4.23 17.32 6.10
C GLU A 6 -4.12 16.65 4.71
N ASP A 7 -4.07 15.31 4.65
CA ASP A 7 -4.03 14.50 3.40
C ASP A 7 -5.43 13.98 2.99
N THR A 8 -6.50 14.59 3.50
CA THR A 8 -7.89 14.14 3.23
C THR A 8 -8.49 14.71 1.94
N ASP A 9 -7.76 15.57 1.24
CA ASP A 9 -8.18 15.99 -0.09
C ASP A 9 -7.97 14.87 -1.13
N ARG A 10 -8.67 15.01 -2.26
CA ARG A 10 -8.67 13.97 -3.29
C ARG A 10 -7.27 13.72 -3.85
N ASP A 11 -6.50 14.78 -4.06
CA ASP A 11 -5.17 14.70 -4.68
C ASP A 11 -4.15 14.07 -3.73
N GLY A 12 -4.22 14.38 -2.43
CA GLY A 12 -3.42 13.75 -1.37
C GLY A 12 -3.75 12.26 -1.24
N LEU A 13 -5.03 11.90 -1.23
CA LEU A 13 -5.44 10.48 -1.23
C LEU A 13 -5.00 9.75 -2.50
N LEU A 14 -5.03 10.40 -3.67
CA LEU A 14 -4.51 9.81 -4.91
C LEU A 14 -3.00 9.59 -4.86
N GLN A 15 -2.23 10.59 -4.41
CA GLN A 15 -0.78 10.45 -4.24
C GLN A 15 -0.44 9.32 -3.25
N ARG A 16 -1.17 9.25 -2.14
CA ARG A 16 -0.97 8.20 -1.14
C ARG A 16 -1.35 6.82 -1.66
N ARG A 17 -2.42 6.70 -2.45
CA ARG A 17 -2.79 5.45 -3.14
C ARG A 17 -1.65 4.95 -4.03
N GLU A 18 -1.08 5.82 -4.85
CA GLU A 18 0.03 5.44 -5.74
C GLU A 18 1.28 5.06 -4.95
N ALA A 19 1.64 5.83 -3.91
CA ALA A 19 2.76 5.50 -3.03
C ALA A 19 2.59 4.14 -2.33
N LEU A 20 1.38 3.81 -1.87
CA LEU A 20 1.07 2.51 -1.25
C LEU A 20 1.15 1.37 -2.27
N ARG A 21 0.73 1.60 -3.52
CA ARG A 21 0.84 0.62 -4.61
C ARG A 21 2.30 0.36 -4.97
N GLU A 22 3.10 1.41 -5.16
CA GLU A 22 4.54 1.29 -5.41
C GLU A 22 5.24 0.52 -4.29
N ARG A 23 4.90 0.82 -3.03
CA ARG A 23 5.44 0.11 -1.88
C ARG A 23 5.07 -1.38 -1.88
N LEU A 24 3.80 -1.72 -2.19
CA LEU A 24 3.36 -3.11 -2.30
C LEU A 24 4.11 -3.87 -3.39
N ASP A 25 4.35 -3.23 -4.53
CA ASP A 25 5.06 -3.85 -5.64
C ASP A 25 6.55 -4.04 -5.34
N ALA A 26 7.19 -3.09 -4.66
CA ALA A 26 8.55 -3.24 -4.16
C ALA A 26 8.67 -4.44 -3.19
N ILE A 27 7.73 -4.59 -2.24
CA ILE A 27 7.72 -5.72 -1.29
C ILE A 27 7.60 -7.06 -2.03
N LYS A 28 6.76 -7.14 -3.06
CA LYS A 28 6.62 -8.36 -3.87
C LYS A 28 7.89 -8.69 -4.66
N GLN A 29 8.58 -7.67 -5.19
CA GLN A 29 9.84 -7.84 -5.91
C GLN A 29 10.94 -8.32 -4.97
N ASP A 30 11.06 -7.74 -3.77
CA ASP A 30 12.03 -8.17 -2.75
C ASP A 30 11.77 -9.62 -2.32
N TYR A 31 10.49 -10.00 -2.14
CA TYR A 31 10.10 -11.38 -1.85
C TYR A 31 10.53 -12.34 -2.97
N ALA A 32 10.34 -11.96 -4.23
CA ALA A 32 10.74 -12.78 -5.38
C ALA A 32 12.27 -12.89 -5.53
N ALA A 33 13.01 -11.84 -5.17
CA ALA A 33 14.47 -11.79 -5.27
C ALA A 33 15.19 -12.53 -4.11
N GLY A 34 14.58 -12.60 -2.92
CA GLY A 34 15.18 -13.21 -1.72
C GLY A 34 15.04 -14.73 -1.60
N LEU A 35 14.23 -15.37 -2.45
CA LEU A 35 14.05 -16.83 -2.48
C LEU A 35 15.10 -17.52 -3.37
N ASP A 36 16.38 -17.41 -3.01
CA ASP A 36 17.41 -18.26 -3.61
C ASP A 36 17.37 -19.66 -2.94
N PRO A 37 17.02 -20.74 -3.67
CA PRO A 37 16.82 -22.06 -3.08
C PRO A 37 18.11 -22.79 -2.66
N ASP A 38 19.31 -22.25 -2.96
CA ASP A 38 20.58 -22.98 -2.83
C ASP A 38 21.38 -22.68 -1.54
N SER A 39 20.86 -21.88 -0.60
CA SER A 39 21.60 -21.49 0.62
C SER A 39 21.14 -22.22 1.88
N GLY A 40 22.09 -22.50 2.78
CA GLY A 40 21.85 -23.07 4.12
C GLY A 40 21.04 -22.16 5.06
N GLU A 41 20.49 -21.03 4.59
CA GLU A 41 19.82 -19.99 5.37
C GLU A 41 18.29 -20.03 5.25
N ARG A 42 17.71 -21.22 5.03
CA ARG A 42 16.26 -21.41 4.88
C ARG A 42 15.43 -20.85 6.05
N ALA A 43 15.96 -20.88 7.26
CA ALA A 43 15.28 -20.30 8.43
C ALA A 43 15.15 -18.77 8.32
N GLN A 44 16.21 -18.09 7.87
CA GLN A 44 16.22 -16.64 7.69
C GLN A 44 15.30 -16.21 6.54
N GLN A 45 15.25 -16.99 5.46
CA GLN A 45 14.32 -16.74 4.35
C GLN A 45 12.86 -16.86 4.77
N LEU A 46 12.51 -17.84 5.61
CA LEU A 46 11.16 -18.00 6.14
C LEU A 46 10.77 -16.83 7.06
N GLU A 47 11.66 -16.43 7.96
CA GLU A 47 11.44 -15.26 8.83
C GLU A 47 11.24 -13.98 8.00
N ASN A 48 12.10 -13.75 7.00
CA ASN A 48 11.98 -12.60 6.10
C ASN A 48 10.66 -12.64 5.31
N ALA A 49 10.25 -13.82 4.84
CA ALA A 49 8.99 -14.02 4.14
C ALA A 49 7.78 -13.67 5.02
N GLU A 50 7.77 -14.06 6.29
CA GLU A 50 6.70 -13.74 7.24
C GLU A 50 6.63 -12.23 7.54
N VAL A 51 7.79 -11.60 7.76
CA VAL A 51 7.86 -10.15 8.00
C VAL A 51 7.38 -9.37 6.77
N LEU A 52 7.84 -9.73 5.57
CA LEU A 52 7.41 -9.09 4.32
C LEU A 52 5.91 -9.28 4.08
N ALA A 53 5.37 -10.46 4.38
CA ALA A 53 3.94 -10.74 4.28
C ALA A 53 3.12 -9.87 5.26
N ALA A 54 3.59 -9.67 6.49
CA ALA A 54 2.94 -8.81 7.46
C ALA A 54 2.92 -7.34 7.01
N ILE A 55 4.05 -6.85 6.46
CA ILE A 55 4.14 -5.49 5.91
C ILE A 55 3.20 -5.35 4.71
N ALA A 56 3.18 -6.32 3.80
CA ALA A 56 2.29 -6.32 2.63
C ALA A 56 0.81 -6.27 3.07
N ARG A 57 0.42 -7.10 4.05
CA ARG A 57 -0.94 -7.11 4.60
C ARG A 57 -1.34 -5.75 5.17
N SER A 58 -0.49 -5.16 6.02
CA SER A 58 -0.77 -3.85 6.60
C SER A 58 -0.85 -2.74 5.55
N THR A 59 0.03 -2.79 4.53
CA THR A 59 0.03 -1.82 3.42
C THR A 59 -1.23 -1.96 2.56
N ALA A 60 -1.71 -3.18 2.34
CA ALA A 60 -2.95 -3.45 1.63
C ALA A 60 -4.18 -2.95 2.40
N GLU A 61 -4.22 -3.12 3.72
CA GLU A 61 -5.29 -2.57 4.57
C GLU A 61 -5.33 -1.04 4.52
N GLU A 62 -4.16 -0.38 4.54
CA GLU A 62 -4.06 1.08 4.38
C GLU A 62 -4.51 1.54 2.98
N LEU A 63 -4.13 0.81 1.94
CA LEU A 63 -4.55 1.09 0.56
C LEU A 63 -6.07 0.98 0.42
N GLU A 64 -6.68 -0.05 1.01
CA GLU A 64 -8.12 -0.25 0.97
C GLU A 64 -8.86 0.90 1.66
N GLU A 65 -8.34 1.41 2.78
CA GLU A 65 -8.90 2.58 3.46
C GLU A 65 -8.82 3.84 2.59
N VAL A 66 -7.67 4.10 1.96
CA VAL A 66 -7.51 5.23 1.02
C VAL A 66 -8.49 5.11 -0.16
N GLU A 67 -8.67 3.90 -0.70
CA GLU A 67 -9.62 3.66 -1.79
C GLU A 67 -11.08 3.85 -1.35
N ARG A 68 -11.44 3.46 -0.12
CA ARG A 68 -12.76 3.74 0.47
C ARG A 68 -13.01 5.24 0.60
N LEU A 69 -12.03 6.00 1.11
CA LEU A 69 -12.12 7.45 1.24
C LEU A 69 -12.28 8.13 -0.13
N LEU A 70 -11.51 7.69 -1.14
CA LEU A 70 -11.62 8.19 -2.51
C LEU A 70 -12.98 7.91 -3.15
N GLN A 71 -13.61 6.77 -2.86
CA GLN A 71 -14.97 6.44 -3.35
C GLN A 71 -16.05 7.31 -2.70
N GLY A 72 -15.83 7.73 -1.44
CA GLY A 72 -16.72 8.65 -0.73
C GLY A 72 -16.60 10.11 -1.19
N LEU A 73 -15.50 10.46 -1.86
CA LEU A 73 -15.29 11.80 -2.42
C LEU A 73 -16.01 11.95 -3.76
N PRO A 74 -16.70 13.09 -3.99
CA PRO A 74 -17.28 13.35 -5.29
C PRO A 74 -16.18 13.40 -6.36
N ALA A 75 -16.38 12.70 -7.47
CA ALA A 75 -15.56 12.92 -8.67
C ALA A 75 -15.67 14.41 -9.03
N GLU A 76 -14.55 15.07 -9.31
CA GLU A 76 -14.53 16.49 -9.64
C GLU A 76 -15.64 16.85 -10.64
N GLY A 77 -16.47 17.84 -10.29
CA GLY A 77 -17.51 18.37 -11.19
C GLY A 77 -18.97 18.03 -10.84
N GLY A 78 -19.35 17.93 -9.57
CA GLY A 78 -20.76 18.10 -9.20
C GLY A 78 -21.24 19.51 -9.62
N PRO A 79 -22.35 19.66 -10.35
CA PRO A 79 -22.76 20.98 -10.85
C PRO A 79 -22.93 21.93 -9.68
N ARG A 80 -22.19 23.06 -9.72
CA ARG A 80 -22.56 24.24 -8.93
C ARG A 80 -23.97 24.60 -9.39
N LYS A 81 -24.96 24.36 -8.54
CA LYS A 81 -26.29 24.92 -8.76
C LYS A 81 -26.19 26.39 -8.38
N ASP A 82 -26.28 27.23 -9.40
CA ASP A 82 -26.42 28.68 -9.32
C ASP A 82 -27.70 29.09 -8.55
#